data_AF-A0A7C7DH89-F1
#
_entry.id   AF-A0A7C7DH89-F1
#
_cell.length_a   1.000
_cell.length_b   1.000
_cell.length_c   1.000
_cell.angle_alpha   90.00
_cell.angle_beta   90.00
_cell.angle_gamma   90.00
#
_symmetry.space_group_name_H-M   'P 1'
#
loop_
_entity.id
_entity.type
_entity.pdbx_description
1 polymer ?
#
loop_
_entity_poly.entity_id
_entity_poly.type
_entity_poly.pdbx_seq_one_letter_code
_entity_poly.pdbx_strand_id
1 'polypeptide(L)' 'MDVDLIFKIAGIAIVVSVLHSVIKQAGKEEYAWLITLTGVVVVLTMVTKLIWDFFSTIRVMFQLP' A
#
# COMPACT_ATOMS: atom_id res chain seq x y z
N MET A 1 13.34 10.18 -3.41
CA MET A 1 11.90 10.51 -3.28
C MET A 1 11.03 9.75 -4.27
N ASP A 2 11.20 9.85 -5.60
CA ASP A 2 10.34 9.09 -6.55
C ASP A 2 10.60 7.59 -6.57
N VAL A 3 11.89 7.20 -6.59
CA VAL A 3 12.27 5.79 -6.67
C VAL A 3 11.95 5.05 -5.38
N ASP A 4 12.09 5.70 -4.22
CA ASP A 4 11.78 5.11 -2.91
C ASP A 4 10.32 4.67 -2.82
N LEU A 5 9.39 5.46 -3.35
CA LEU A 5 7.96 5.17 -3.29
C LEU A 5 7.59 3.99 -4.21
N ILE A 6 8.19 3.94 -5.40
CA ILE A 6 8.05 2.81 -6.33
C ILE A 6 8.61 1.53 -5.71
N PHE A 7 9.82 1.58 -5.11
CA PHE A 7 10.41 0.43 -4.42
C PHE A 7 9.57 -0.02 -3.22
N LYS A 8 8.95 0.91 -2.48
CA LYS A 8 8.07 0.58 -1.36
C LYS A 8 6.82 -0.18 -1.81
N ILE A 9 6.17 0.29 -2.89
CA ILE A 9 5.00 -0.39 -3.47
C ILE A 9 5.40 -1.76 -4.04
N ALA A 10 6.51 -1.84 -4.78
CA ALA A 10 7.01 -3.08 -5.35
C ALA A 10 7.37 -4.11 -4.25
N GLY A 11 8.02 -3.67 -3.17
CA GLY A 11 8.34 -4.53 -2.02
C GLY A 11 7.08 -5.10 -1.36
N ILE A 12 6.05 -4.28 -1.14
CA ILE A 12 4.76 -4.73 -0.62
C ILE A 12 4.10 -5.74 -1.57
N ALA A 13 4.11 -5.47 -2.88
CA ALA A 13 3.53 -6.38 -3.87
C ALA A 13 4.23 -7.75 -3.90
N ILE A 14 5.56 -7.78 -3.78
CA ILE A 14 6.34 -9.02 -3.67
C ILE A 14 5.93 -9.78 -2.41
N VAL A 15 5.92 -9.13 -1.25
CA VAL A 15 5.57 -9.78 0.02
C VAL A 15 4.15 -10.35 -0.01
N VAL A 16 3.17 -9.57 -0.49
CA VAL A 16 1.77 -10.02 -0.63
C VAL A 16 1.66 -11.21 -1.56
N SER A 17 2.36 -11.20 -2.71
CA SER A 17 2.33 -12.29 -3.69
C SER A 17 2.96 -13.58 -3.16
N VAL A 18 4.06 -13.46 -2.42
CA VAL A 18 4.72 -14.59 -1.76
C VAL A 18 3.80 -15.17 -0.69
N LEU A 19 3.22 -14.33 0.18
CA LEU A 19 2.29 -14.78 1.22
C LEU A 19 1.05 -15.45 0.64
N HIS A 20 0.46 -14.87 -0.42
CA HIS A 20 -0.66 -15.49 -1.13
C HIS A 20 -0.28 -16.88 -1.65
N SER A 21 0.88 -17.01 -2.30
CA SER A 21 1.36 -18.29 -2.83
C SER A 21 1.60 -19.34 -1.74
N VAL A 22 2.19 -18.93 -0.61
CA VAL A 22 2.46 -19.81 0.54
C VAL A 22 1.17 -20.26 1.20
N ILE A 23 0.21 -19.35 1.44
CA ILE A 23 -1.08 -19.70 2.04
C ILE A 23 -1.91 -20.60 1.12
N LYS A 24 -1.87 -20.34 -0.19
CA LYS A 24 -2.50 -21.21 -1.19
C LYS A 24 -1.90 -22.61 -1.17
N GLN A 25 -0.57 -22.74 -1.10
CA GLN A 25 0.11 -24.04 -0.96
C GLN A 25 -0.19 -24.73 0.37
N ALA A 26 -0.48 -23.98 1.43
CA ALA A 26 -0.92 -24.52 2.72
C ALA A 26 -2.38 -25.02 2.71
N GLY A 27 -3.07 -25.00 1.56
CA GLY A 27 -4.46 -25.47 1.41
C GLY A 27 -5.51 -24.52 1.98
N LYS A 28 -5.13 -23.28 2.32
CA LYS A 28 -6.01 -22.28 2.94
C LYS A 28 -6.40 -21.17 1.96
N GLU A 29 -7.07 -21.52 0.87
CA GLU A 29 -7.38 -20.57 -0.21
C GLU A 29 -8.17 -19.32 0.25
N GLU A 30 -9.08 -19.46 1.20
CA GLU A 30 -9.86 -18.32 1.72
C GLU A 30 -8.97 -17.24 2.34
N TYR A 31 -7.92 -17.65 3.06
CA TYR A 31 -6.96 -16.72 3.66
C TYR A 31 -6.03 -16.09 2.62
N ALA A 32 -5.77 -16.79 1.51
CA ALA A 32 -4.95 -16.25 0.43
C ALA A 32 -5.66 -15.02 -0.19
N TRP A 33 -6.96 -15.12 -0.46
CA TRP A 33 -7.75 -14.00 -0.97
C TRP A 33 -7.79 -12.80 -0.02
N LEU A 34 -7.89 -13.05 1.30
CA LEU A 34 -7.83 -12.00 2.32
C LEU A 34 -6.49 -11.26 2.32
N ILE A 35 -5.37 -11.95 2.06
CA ILE A 35 -4.04 -11.33 1.94
C ILE A 35 -3.98 -10.41 0.73
N THR A 36 -4.48 -10.83 -0.43
CA THR A 36 -4.50 -10.00 -1.63
C THR A 36 -5.32 -8.73 -1.40
N LEU A 37 -6.51 -8.86 -0.79
CA LEU A 37 -7.35 -7.72 -0.44
C LEU A 37 -6.62 -6.76 0.52
N THR A 38 -5.97 -7.31 1.54
CA THR A 38 -5.20 -6.52 2.51
C THR A 38 -4.05 -5.78 1.82
N GLY A 39 -3.34 -6.43 0.89
CA GLY A 39 -2.30 -5.80 0.08
C GLY A 39 -2.81 -4.59 -0.68
N VAL A 40 -3.98 -4.69 -1.31
CA VAL A 40 -4.63 -3.56 -2.01
C VAL A 40 -4.97 -2.44 -1.03
N VAL A 41 -5.58 -2.75 0.11
CA VAL A 41 -5.94 -1.75 1.13
C VAL A 41 -4.71 -1.00 1.66
N VAL A 42 -3.59 -1.70 1.89
CA VAL A 42 -2.33 -1.08 2.32
C VAL A 42 -1.82 -0.09 1.27
N VAL A 43 -1.84 -0.46 -0.01
CA VAL A 43 -1.42 0.45 -1.10
C VAL A 43 -2.33 1.66 -1.18
N LEU A 44 -3.66 1.47 -1.11
CA LEU A 44 -4.61 2.57 -1.08
C LEU A 44 -4.37 3.53 0.10
N THR A 45 -4.07 2.99 1.28
CA THR A 45 -3.76 3.81 2.46
C THR A 45 -2.51 4.67 2.26
N MET A 46 -1.50 4.16 1.55
CA MET A 46 -0.32 4.97 1.19
C MET A 46 -0.67 6.10 0.24
N VAL A 47 -1.51 5.84 -0.77
CA VAL A 47 -1.98 6.87 -1.70
C VAL A 47 -2.74 7.97 -0.96
N THR A 48 -3.63 7.60 -0.03
CA THR A 48 -4.37 8.57 0.79
C THR A 48 -3.45 9.46 1.61
N LYS A 49 -2.37 8.91 2.21
CA LYS A 49 -1.37 9.71 2.94
C LYS A 49 -0.66 10.70 2.02
N LEU A 50 -0.29 10.27 0.82
CA LEU A 50 0.37 11.15 -0.16
C LEU A 50 -0.53 12.32 -0.55
N ILE A 51 -1.83 12.06 -0.74
CA ILE A 51 -2.83 13.10 -0.98
C ILE A 51 -2.94 14.04 0.22
N TRP A 52 -2.99 13.50 1.44
CA TRP A 52 -3.05 14.32 2.65
C TRP A 52 -1.82 15.23 2.81
N ASP A 53 -0.62 14.71 2.58
CA ASP A 53 0.63 15.49 2.60
C ASP A 53 0.61 16.59 1.52
N PHE A 54 0.06 16.30 0.35
CA PHE A 54 -0.11 17.28 -0.72
C PHE A 54 -1.06 18.42 -0.30
N PHE A 55 -2.22 18.09 0.26
CA PHE A 55 -3.16 19.11 0.76
C PHE A 55 -2.61 19.88 1.97
N SER A 56 -1.86 19.22 2.85
CA SER A 56 -1.14 19.86 3.96
C SER A 56 -0.13 20.89 3.43
N THR A 57 0.65 20.51 2.42
CA THR A 57 1.61 21.40 1.76
C THR A 57 0.91 22.61 1.14
N ILE A 58 -0.23 22.41 0.47
CA ILE A 58 -1.05 23.52 -0.05
C ILE A 58 -1.52 24.42 1.10
N ARG A 59 -2.10 23.87 2.17
CA ARG A 59 -2.60 24.66 3.30
C ARG A 59 -1.49 25.52 3.93
N VAL A 60 -0.29 24.95 4.09
CA VAL A 60 0.90 25.66 4.60
C VAL A 60 1.34 26.78 3.64
N MET A 61 1.44 26.49 2.34
CA MET A 61 1.82 27.47 1.32
C MET A 61 0.85 28.66 1.26
N PHE A 62 -0.44 28.41 1.48
CA PHE A 62 -1.48 29.42 1.45
C PHE A 62 -1.81 30.04 2.82
N GLN A 63 -1.05 29.71 3.89
CA GLN A 63 -1.27 30.21 5.27
C GLN A 63 -2.73 30.10 5.74
N LEU A 64 -3.46 29.09 5.25
CA LEU A 64 -4.83 28.84 5.64
C LEU A 64 -4.83 28.19 7.03
N PRO A 65 -5.59 28.70 8.02
CA PRO A 65 -5.67 28.10 9.35
C PRO A 65 -6.16 26.64 9.33
#